data_AF-A0A2W6VIZ1-F1
#
_entry.id   AF-A0A2W6VIZ1-F1
#
_cell.length_a   1.000
_cell.length_b   1.000
_cell.length_c   1.000
_cell.angle_alpha   90.00
_cell.angle_beta   90.00
_cell.angle_gamma   90.00
#
_symmetry.space_group_name_H-M   'P 1'
#
loop_
_entity.id
_entity.type
_entity.pdbx_description
1 polymer ?
#
loop_
_entity_poly.entity_id
_entity_poly.type
_entity_poly.pdbx_seq_one_letter_code
_entity_poly.pdbx_strand_id
1 'polypeptide(L)'
;MIAGLHNEDIKASIRKKYGTLNAFERAHGLPHNSVSAWMRGNPSRPVGSAVEAHLRSIISPLPGNDKLIPSKPKRRAHRLNETAA
;
A
#
# COMPACT_ATOMS: atom_id res chain seq x y z
N MET A 1 8.88 -15.89 -4.40
CA MET A 1 7.46 -15.59 -4.13
C MET A 1 7.07 -16.30 -2.86
N ILE A 2 6.18 -15.73 -2.04
CA ILE A 2 5.58 -16.49 -0.94
C ILE A 2 4.70 -17.55 -1.61
N ALA A 3 5.21 -18.77 -1.68
CA ALA A 3 4.59 -19.87 -2.41
C ALA A 3 3.17 -20.10 -1.86
N GLY A 4 2.16 -19.71 -2.63
CA GLY A 4 0.75 -19.91 -2.29
C GLY A 4 -0.14 -18.66 -2.31
N LEU A 5 0.40 -17.44 -2.24
CA LEU A 5 -0.42 -16.23 -2.33
C LEU A 5 -0.60 -15.77 -3.79
N HIS A 6 -1.85 -15.55 -4.21
CA HIS A 6 -2.13 -14.97 -5.53
C HIS A 6 -1.76 -13.48 -5.54
N ASN A 7 -1.22 -13.01 -6.67
CA ASN A 7 -0.95 -11.57 -6.90
C ASN A 7 -2.12 -10.64 -6.54
N GLU A 8 -3.37 -11.04 -6.80
CA GLU A 8 -4.54 -10.22 -6.48
C GLU A 8 -4.77 -10.11 -4.96
N ASP A 9 -4.53 -11.18 -4.20
CA ASP A 9 -4.60 -11.15 -2.73
C ASP A 9 -3.54 -10.22 -2.15
N ILE A 10 -2.33 -10.26 -2.69
CA ILE A 10 -1.25 -9.34 -2.28
C ILE A 10 -1.69 -7.89 -2.55
N LYS A 11 -2.22 -7.60 -3.74
CA LYS A 11 -2.72 -6.24 -4.06
C LYS A 11 -3.87 -5.84 -3.15
N ALA A 12 -4.81 -6.75 -2.87
CA ALA A 12 -5.94 -6.49 -2.00
C ALA A 12 -5.47 -6.16 -0.58
N SER A 13 -4.50 -6.91 -0.06
CA SER A 13 -3.90 -6.66 1.26
C SER A 13 -3.21 -5.29 1.34
N ILE A 14 -2.49 -4.89 0.30
CA ILE A 14 -1.83 -3.58 0.23
C ILE A 14 -2.86 -2.47 0.14
N ARG A 15 -3.90 -2.63 -0.69
CA ARG A 15 -4.99 -1.65 -0.83
C ARG A 15 -5.78 -1.49 0.46
N LYS A 16 -5.98 -2.55 1.25
CA LYS A 16 -6.63 -2.47 2.57
C LYS A 16 -5.87 -1.56 3.55
N LYS A 17 -4.53 -1.62 3.58
CA LYS A 17 -3.71 -0.83 4.52
C LYS A 17 -3.36 0.57 3.99
N TYR A 18 -3.04 0.69 2.69
CA TYR A 18 -2.48 1.91 2.09
C TYR A 18 -3.42 2.60 1.08
N GLY A 19 -4.55 1.99 0.73
CA GLY A 19 -5.50 2.48 -0.28
C GLY A 19 -5.05 2.19 -1.72
N THR A 20 -3.78 2.45 -2.06
CA THR A 20 -3.23 2.22 -3.42
C THR A 20 -1.83 1.60 -3.38
N LEU A 21 -1.43 0.95 -4.47
CA LEU A 21 -0.07 0.43 -4.62
C LEU A 21 0.97 1.56 -4.61
N ASN A 22 0.65 2.69 -5.24
CA ASN A 22 1.56 3.85 -5.27
C ASN A 22 1.74 4.46 -3.87
N ALA A 23 0.69 4.47 -3.03
CA ALA A 23 0.82 4.90 -1.63
C ALA A 23 1.75 3.97 -0.83
N PHE A 24 1.68 2.66 -1.07
CA PHE A 24 2.61 1.70 -0.49
C PHE A 24 4.04 1.95 -0.98
N GLU A 25 4.25 2.10 -2.28
CA GLU A 25 5.58 2.41 -2.85
C GLU A 25 6.17 3.66 -2.20
N ARG A 26 5.38 4.72 -2.06
CA ARG A 26 5.82 5.96 -1.40
C ARG A 26 6.09 5.79 0.10
N ALA A 27 5.28 4.99 0.80
CA ALA A 27 5.47 4.75 2.24
C ALA A 27 6.76 3.96 2.53
N HIS A 28 7.19 3.11 1.59
CA HIS A 28 8.39 2.28 1.71
C HIS A 28 9.59 2.81 0.91
N GLY A 29 9.49 4.02 0.33
CA GLY A 29 10.56 4.63 -0.47
C GLY A 29 10.93 3.86 -1.75
N LEU A 30 9.99 3.10 -2.30
CA LEU A 30 10.18 2.29 -3.49
C LEU A 30 9.97 3.10 -4.77
N PRO A 31 10.65 2.74 -5.88
CA PRO A 31 10.42 3.36 -7.18
C PRO A 31 8.98 3.17 -7.64
N HIS A 32 8.48 4.13 -8.43
CA HIS A 32 7.13 4.04 -8.98
C HIS A 32 6.95 2.79 -9.85
N ASN A 33 5.82 2.09 -9.69
CA ASN A 33 5.44 0.89 -10.44
C ASN A 33 6.38 -0.31 -10.22
N SER A 34 7.27 -0.25 -9.22
CA SER A 34 8.21 -1.32 -8.89
C SER A 34 7.52 -2.54 -8.30
N VAL A 35 6.41 -2.38 -7.58
CA VAL A 35 5.61 -3.49 -7.05
C VAL A 35 4.93 -4.27 -8.18
N SER A 36 4.41 -3.54 -9.18
CA SER A 36 3.80 -4.14 -10.36
C SER A 36 4.82 -4.91 -11.20
N ALA A 37 6.02 -4.35 -11.38
CA ALA A 37 7.12 -5.04 -12.05
C ALA A 37 7.54 -6.30 -11.29
N TRP A 38 7.64 -6.22 -9.97
CA TRP A 38 7.97 -7.35 -9.12
C TRP A 38 6.93 -8.48 -9.18
N MET A 39 5.64 -8.15 -9.14
CA MET A 39 4.55 -9.13 -9.30
C MET A 39 4.53 -9.82 -10.67
N ARG A 40 5.06 -9.17 -11.71
CA ARG A 40 5.22 -9.75 -13.06
C ARG A 40 6.47 -10.63 -13.19
N GLY A 41 7.24 -10.80 -12.11
CA GLY A 41 8.43 -11.65 -12.08
C GLY A 41 9.75 -10.90 -12.24
N ASN A 42 9.76 -9.56 -12.25
CA ASN A 42 11.02 -8.82 -12.24
C ASN A 42 11.68 -8.88 -10.84
N PRO A 43 12.85 -9.49 -10.69
CA PRO A 43 13.48 -9.64 -9.38
C PRO A 43 13.91 -8.27 -8.85
N SER A 44 13.26 -7.85 -7.76
CA SER A 44 13.68 -6.68 -6.98
C SER A 44 13.67 -7.06 -5.52
N ARG A 45 14.88 -7.22 -4.96
CA ARG A 45 15.12 -7.57 -3.57
C ARG A 45 14.49 -6.56 -2.58
N PRO A 46 14.62 -5.23 -2.76
CA PRO A 46 14.00 -4.27 -1.84
C PRO A 46 12.46 -4.33 -1.87
N VAL A 47 11.87 -4.50 -3.06
CA VAL A 47 10.41 -4.60 -3.21
C VAL A 47 9.88 -5.88 -2.58
N GLY A 48 10.54 -7.02 -2.86
CA GLY A 48 10.15 -8.30 -2.27
C GLY A 48 10.20 -8.29 -0.74
N SER A 49 11.25 -7.68 -0.17
CA SER A 49 11.38 -7.56 1.28
C SER A 49 10.28 -6.68 1.90
N ALA A 50 9.94 -5.55 1.27
CA ALA A 50 8.86 -4.67 1.74
C ALA A 50 7.49 -5.36 1.69
N VAL A 51 7.19 -6.08 0.58
CA VAL A 51 5.94 -6.84 0.43
C VAL A 51 5.87 -7.98 1.44
N GLU A 52 6.96 -8.71 1.65
CA GLU A 52 7.02 -9.78 2.65
C GLU A 52 6.82 -9.25 4.08
N ALA A 53 7.46 -8.13 4.43
CA ALA A 53 7.27 -7.48 5.73
C ALA A 53 5.81 -7.07 5.96
N HIS A 54 5.16 -6.51 4.94
CA HIS A 54 3.74 -6.15 5.00
C HIS A 54 2.84 -7.39 5.20
N LEU A 55 3.10 -8.48 4.47
CA LEU A 55 2.31 -9.71 4.59
C LEU A 55 2.51 -10.39 5.94
N ARG A 56 3.73 -10.40 6.48
CA ARG A 56 4.01 -10.89 7.84
C ARG A 56 3.25 -10.09 8.90
N SER A 57 3.17 -8.77 8.75
CA SER A 57 2.41 -7.87 9.66
C SER A 57 0.91 -8.18 9.68
N ILE A 58 0.35 -8.74 8.61
CA ILE A 58 -1.07 -9.13 8.57
C ILE A 58 -1.29 -10.51 9.20
N ILE A 59 -0.40 -11.47 8.93
CA ILE A 59 -0.56 -12.88 9.35
C ILE A 59 -0.27 -13.05 10.85
N SER A 60 0.66 -12.28 11.41
CA SER A 60 0.97 -12.29 12.84
C SER A 60 0.61 -10.93 13.45
N PRO A 61 -0.60 -10.78 14.02
CA PRO A 61 -1.00 -9.58 14.74
C PRO A 61 -0.35 -9.58 16.13
N LEU A 62 0.98 -9.59 16.19
CA LEU A 62 1.67 -9.21 17.42
C LEU A 62 1.70 -7.68 17.49
N PRO A 63 1.50 -7.07 18.68
CA PRO A 63 1.44 -5.61 18.84
C PRO A 63 2.84 -5.02 18.67
N GLY A 64 3.25 -4.81 17.43
CA GLY A 64 4.62 -4.50 17.05
C GLY A 64 4.71 -3.21 16.25
N ASN A 65 4.44 -2.07 16.91
CA ASN A 65 5.03 -0.79 16.57
C ASN A 65 4.73 -0.26 15.14
N ASP A 66 3.47 -0.35 14.69
CA ASP A 66 3.01 0.41 13.52
C ASP A 66 3.22 1.90 13.77
N LYS A 67 4.32 2.45 13.27
CA LYS A 67 4.52 3.88 13.15
C LYS A 67 3.33 4.40 12.34
N LEU A 68 2.39 5.01 13.07
CA LEU A 68 1.29 5.82 12.56
C LEU A 68 1.82 6.70 11.43
N ILE A 69 1.52 6.33 10.19
CA ILE A 69 1.68 7.26 9.07
C ILE A 69 0.57 8.29 9.30
N PRO A 70 0.86 9.56 9.59
CA PRO A 70 -0.19 10.55 9.73
C PRO A 70 -0.93 10.64 8.38
N SER A 71 -2.19 10.25 8.37
CA SER A 71 -3.10 10.55 7.28
C SER A 71 -3.09 12.07 7.10
N LYS A 72 -2.45 12.57 6.05
CA LYS A 72 -2.44 14.01 5.74
C LYS A 72 -3.89 14.44 5.50
N PRO A 73 -4.46 15.37 6.30
CA PRO A 73 -5.80 15.87 6.03
C PRO A 73 -5.67 17.02 5.04
N LYS A 74 -6.06 16.83 3.78
CA LYS A 74 -6.43 17.98 2.93
C LYS A 74 -7.10 17.56 1.64
N ARG A 75 -8.43 17.66 1.61
CA ARG A 75 -9.18 18.24 0.47
C ARG A 75 -10.45 18.91 1.00
N ARG A 76 -10.36 20.21 1.32
CA ARG A 76 -11.53 21.10 1.33
C ARG A 76 -11.80 21.44 -0.14
N ALA A 77 -12.77 20.78 -0.74
CA ALA A 77 -13.34 21.19 -2.02
C ALA A 77 -14.79 20.71 -2.09
N HIS A 78 -15.65 21.25 -1.22
CA HIS A 78 -17.08 21.33 -1.54
C HIS A 78 -17.38 22.81 -1.78
N ARG A 79 -17.34 23.18 -3.06
CA ARG A 79 -17.93 24.44 -3.52
C ARG A 79 -19.43 24.29 -3.24
N LEU A 80 -19.95 25.02 -2.26
CA LEU A 80 -21.39 25.12 -2.03
C LEU A 80 -21.98 25.80 -3.26
N ASN A 81 -23.01 25.21 -3.86
CA ASN A 81 -23.75 25.84 -4.95
C ASN A 81 -24.55 27.00 -4.34
N GLU A 82 -24.01 28.19 -4.47
CA GLU A 82 -24.70 29.47 -4.38
C GLU A 82 -25.74 29.48 -5.52
N THR A 83 -27.02 29.70 -5.18
CA THR A 83 -28.23 29.81 -6.05
C THR A 83 -29.15 28.57 -6.15
N ALA A 84 -30.16 28.54 -5.27
CA ALA A 84 -31.51 28.09 -5.63
C ALA A 84 -32.48 29.14 -5.06
N ALA A 85 -33.30 29.71 -5.94
CA ALA A 85 -34.18 30.85 -5.73
C ALA A 85 -35.41 30.53 -4.87
#